data_AF-A0A951E9H5-F1
#
_entry.id   AF-A0A951E9H5-F1
#
_cell.length_a   1.000
_cell.length_b   1.000
_cell.length_c   1.000
_cell.angle_alpha   90.00
_cell.angle_beta   90.00
_cell.angle_gamma   90.00
#
_symmetry.space_group_name_H-M   'P 1'
#
loop_
_entity.id
_entity.type
_entity.pdbx_description
1 polymer ?
#
loop_
_entity_poly.entity_id
_entity_poly.type
_entity_poly.pdbx_seq_one_letter_code
_entity_poly.pdbx_strand_id
1 'polypeptide(L)'
;MKSRRRITAAFVGLLILVAGGWLERHALTDRPQGGQPVAVVSTAAMPVRPLSQLPSQAAQVWQLIQQGGPFPYRQDGGVFGNREGRLPSRQAGYYREYTVPIPGSHDRGPRRLITGGGAELYYTGDHYVTFIAVDPHG
;
A
#
# COMPACT_ATOMS: atom_id res chain seq x y z
N MET A 1 -38.93 -70.49 4.39
CA MET A 1 -39.31 -69.36 5.26
C MET A 1 -39.69 -68.16 4.37
N LYS A 2 -40.65 -67.35 4.84
CA LYS A 2 -41.59 -66.44 4.13
C LYS A 2 -41.01 -65.30 3.25
N SER A 3 -41.76 -65.01 2.16
CA SER A 3 -42.10 -63.73 1.45
C SER A 3 -40.98 -62.77 1.00
N ARG A 4 -40.74 -62.50 -0.29
CA ARG A 4 -41.47 -61.64 -1.29
C ARG A 4 -41.73 -60.17 -0.88
N ARG A 5 -40.94 -59.29 -1.52
CA ARG A 5 -41.23 -57.99 -2.19
C ARG A 5 -41.97 -56.85 -1.45
N ARG A 6 -41.35 -55.65 -1.56
CA ARG A 6 -41.90 -54.27 -1.51
C ARG A 6 -42.21 -53.78 -0.07
N ILE A 7 -41.86 -52.55 0.31
CA ILE A 7 -42.78 -51.40 0.29
C ILE A 7 -42.01 -50.10 0.52
N THR A 8 -42.39 -49.10 -0.27
CA THR A 8 -42.06 -47.68 -0.24
C THR A 8 -42.75 -46.96 0.92
N ALA A 9 -42.08 -45.94 1.47
CA ALA A 9 -42.62 -44.76 2.17
C ALA A 9 -43.22 -44.94 3.59
N ALA A 10 -43.24 -43.78 4.28
CA ALA A 10 -43.95 -43.41 5.52
C ALA A 10 -43.25 -43.74 6.85
N PHE A 11 -43.12 -42.85 7.85
CA PHE A 11 -43.53 -41.45 8.02
C PHE A 11 -43.02 -40.97 9.41
N VAL A 12 -42.82 -39.65 9.56
CA VAL A 12 -43.21 -38.84 10.73
C VAL A 12 -42.26 -38.69 11.96
N GLY A 13 -41.20 -39.47 12.15
CA GLY A 13 -40.41 -39.35 13.40
C GLY A 13 -39.47 -38.13 13.53
N LEU A 14 -38.85 -37.65 12.44
CA LEU A 14 -37.75 -36.68 12.51
C LEU A 14 -38.07 -35.37 11.75
N LEU A 15 -39.34 -34.95 11.82
CA LEU A 15 -39.84 -33.67 11.30
C LEU A 15 -40.45 -32.79 12.42
N ILE A 16 -40.11 -33.05 13.69
CA ILE A 16 -40.59 -32.28 14.87
C ILE A 16 -39.45 -31.80 15.78
N LEU A 17 -38.19 -31.71 15.30
CA LEU A 17 -37.13 -30.99 16.04
C LEU A 17 -36.35 -29.94 15.24
N VAL A 18 -36.78 -29.60 14.01
CA VAL A 18 -36.36 -28.35 13.32
C VAL A 18 -37.57 -27.66 12.64
N ALA A 19 -38.78 -27.98 13.09
CA ALA A 19 -39.99 -27.23 12.77
C ALA A 19 -40.08 -26.04 13.74
N GLY A 20 -39.40 -24.95 13.37
CA GLY A 20 -39.48 -23.66 14.06
C GLY A 20 -39.47 -22.51 13.06
N GLY A 21 -40.41 -22.54 12.10
CA GLY A 21 -40.78 -21.41 11.24
C GLY A 21 -39.81 -21.15 10.06
N TRP A 22 -40.15 -21.43 8.80
CA TRP A 22 -41.07 -20.61 7.98
C TRP A 22 -40.92 -19.12 8.29
N LEU A 23 -40.16 -18.39 7.47
CA LEU A 23 -40.64 -17.65 6.29
C LEU A 23 -41.68 -16.56 6.68
N GLU A 24 -41.39 -15.33 6.24
CA GLU A 24 -42.28 -14.14 6.17
C GLU A 24 -42.43 -13.29 7.46
N ARG A 25 -42.30 -11.95 7.50
CA ARG A 25 -42.24 -10.88 6.48
C ARG A 25 -41.45 -9.65 6.95
N HIS A 26 -41.02 -8.91 5.93
CA HIS A 26 -40.50 -7.54 5.89
C HIS A 26 -40.95 -6.58 7.01
N ALA A 27 -39.96 -5.95 7.63
CA ALA A 27 -40.04 -4.55 8.02
C ALA A 27 -38.72 -3.88 7.63
N LEU A 28 -38.84 -2.87 6.76
CA LEU A 28 -37.80 -1.90 6.46
C LEU A 28 -37.44 -1.21 7.77
N THR A 29 -36.21 -1.40 8.25
CA THR A 29 -35.57 -0.41 9.09
C THR A 29 -34.26 -0.06 8.43
N ASP A 30 -34.36 0.94 7.57
CA ASP A 30 -33.28 1.82 7.22
C ASP A 30 -32.48 2.17 8.49
N ARG A 31 -31.23 1.73 8.55
CA ARG A 31 -30.26 2.31 9.47
C ARG A 31 -28.89 2.23 8.80
N PRO A 32 -28.30 3.38 8.43
CA PRO A 32 -26.95 3.41 7.91
C PRO A 32 -26.04 2.98 9.06
N GLN A 33 -25.57 1.74 9.05
CA GLN A 33 -24.51 1.32 9.95
C GLN A 33 -23.27 2.07 9.49
N GLY A 34 -22.98 3.13 10.26
CA GLY A 34 -21.93 4.09 10.03
C GLY A 34 -20.69 3.37 9.55
N GLY A 35 -20.30 3.72 8.33
CA GLY A 35 -18.99 3.38 7.82
C GLY A 35 -18.01 3.71 8.93
N GLN A 36 -17.36 2.68 9.46
CA GLN A 36 -16.08 2.91 10.10
C GLN A 36 -15.32 3.79 9.10
N PRO A 37 -14.83 4.97 9.50
CA PRO A 37 -13.93 5.69 8.62
C PRO A 37 -12.85 4.68 8.28
N VAL A 38 -12.83 4.24 7.02
CA VAL A 38 -11.62 3.70 6.42
C VAL A 38 -10.55 4.66 6.91
N ALA A 39 -9.59 4.15 7.67
CA ALA A 39 -8.50 4.97 8.14
C ALA A 39 -7.79 5.46 6.88
N VAL A 40 -8.22 6.61 6.37
CA VAL A 40 -7.46 7.45 5.49
C VAL A 40 -6.35 7.90 6.41
N VAL A 41 -5.30 7.09 6.51
CA VAL A 41 -4.05 7.51 7.10
C VAL A 41 -3.67 8.70 6.27
N SER A 42 -3.94 9.87 6.84
CA SER A 42 -3.83 11.13 6.16
C SER A 42 -2.36 11.27 5.81
N THR A 43 -2.05 11.20 4.52
CA THR A 43 -0.74 11.58 3.97
C THR A 43 -0.43 13.07 4.21
N ALA A 44 -1.30 13.78 4.94
CA ALA A 44 -1.26 15.21 5.19
C ALA A 44 -0.22 15.68 6.24
N ALA A 45 0.59 14.79 6.83
CA ALA A 45 1.61 15.22 7.81
C ALA A 45 3.05 15.12 7.31
N MET A 46 3.30 14.69 6.06
CA MET A 46 4.66 14.70 5.52
C MET A 46 5.05 16.13 5.11
N PRO A 47 6.15 16.69 5.64
CA PRO A 47 6.59 18.02 5.24
C PRO A 47 6.95 18.03 3.75
N VAL A 48 6.55 19.09 3.07
CA VAL A 48 6.92 19.35 1.66
C VAL A 48 8.07 20.37 1.66
N ARG A 49 9.10 20.12 0.84
CA ARG A 49 10.18 21.08 0.60
C ARG A 49 10.51 21.15 -0.89
N PRO A 50 10.85 22.32 -1.44
CA PRO A 50 11.40 22.40 -2.78
C PRO A 50 12.75 21.68 -2.85
N LEU A 51 13.06 21.10 -3.99
CA LEU A 51 14.31 20.38 -4.25
C LEU A 51 15.55 21.26 -3.98
N SER A 52 15.43 22.57 -4.19
CA SER A 52 16.47 23.56 -3.93
C SER A 52 16.86 23.70 -2.45
N GLN A 53 16.02 23.25 -1.51
CA GLN A 53 16.30 23.25 -0.07
C GLN A 53 16.97 21.96 0.43
N LEU A 54 17.23 21.00 -0.46
CA LEU A 54 17.93 19.75 -0.14
C LEU A 54 19.44 19.90 -0.38
N PRO A 55 20.27 18.95 0.08
CA PRO A 55 21.67 18.91 -0.35
C PRO A 55 21.78 18.95 -1.87
N SER A 56 22.76 19.69 -2.42
CA SER A 56 22.90 19.89 -3.87
C SER A 56 23.01 18.59 -4.67
N GLN A 57 23.53 17.53 -4.05
CA GLN A 57 23.60 16.19 -4.62
C GLN A 57 22.21 15.61 -4.95
N ALA A 58 21.16 15.99 -4.22
CA ALA A 58 19.79 15.55 -4.54
C ALA A 58 19.34 16.11 -5.89
N ALA A 59 19.62 17.38 -6.18
CA ALA A 59 19.30 17.98 -7.47
C ALA A 59 20.08 17.33 -8.62
N GLN A 60 21.35 16.99 -8.41
CA GLN A 60 22.17 16.27 -9.40
C GLN A 60 21.60 14.88 -9.70
N VAL A 61 21.21 14.14 -8.66
CA VAL A 61 20.60 12.81 -8.83
C VAL A 61 19.24 12.90 -9.49
N TRP A 62 18.44 13.92 -9.16
CA TRP A 62 17.18 14.18 -9.87
C TRP A 62 17.40 14.40 -11.37
N GLN A 63 18.42 15.17 -11.76
CA GLN A 63 18.76 15.35 -13.18
C GLN A 63 19.12 14.03 -13.86
N LEU A 64 19.89 13.15 -13.19
CA LEU A 64 20.19 11.80 -13.72
C LEU A 64 18.94 10.95 -13.87
N ILE A 65 18.02 11.00 -12.89
CA ILE A 65 16.73 10.30 -12.97
C ILE A 65 15.95 10.74 -14.20
N GLN A 66 15.86 12.06 -14.43
CA GLN A 66 15.17 12.62 -15.60
C GLN A 66 15.82 12.23 -16.93
N GLN A 67 17.13 11.99 -16.94
CA GLN A 67 17.89 11.55 -18.12
C GLN A 67 17.88 10.03 -18.32
N GLY A 68 17.38 9.26 -17.34
CA GLY A 68 17.43 7.80 -17.36
C GLY A 68 18.79 7.20 -17.00
N GLY A 69 19.66 7.96 -16.32
CA GLY A 69 21.01 7.56 -15.93
C GLY A 69 22.10 8.13 -16.85
N PRO A 70 23.34 7.58 -16.80
CA PRO A 70 23.76 6.42 -16.01
C PRO A 70 23.76 6.69 -14.50
N PHE A 71 23.51 5.64 -13.71
CA PHE A 71 23.53 5.74 -12.25
C PHE A 71 24.84 5.21 -11.65
N PRO A 72 25.42 5.89 -10.66
CA PRO A 72 26.73 5.54 -10.11
C PRO A 72 26.71 4.27 -9.25
N TYR A 73 25.56 3.92 -8.65
CA TYR A 73 25.46 2.74 -7.79
C TYR A 73 24.56 1.68 -8.41
N ARG A 74 24.97 0.41 -8.31
CA ARG A 74 24.25 -0.76 -8.84
C ARG A 74 22.82 -0.92 -8.30
N GLN A 75 22.49 -0.31 -7.17
CA GLN A 75 21.16 -0.38 -6.55
C GLN A 75 20.22 0.73 -7.03
N ASP A 76 20.76 1.78 -7.66
CA ASP A 76 19.97 2.91 -8.11
C ASP A 76 18.99 2.46 -9.21
N GLY A 77 17.74 2.91 -9.10
CA GLY A 77 16.62 2.45 -9.92
C GLY A 77 15.97 1.15 -9.43
N GLY A 78 16.52 0.53 -8.38
CA GLY A 78 15.92 -0.62 -7.71
C GLY A 78 14.56 -0.31 -7.09
N VAL A 79 13.73 -1.34 -6.90
CA VAL A 79 12.39 -1.19 -6.30
C VAL A 79 12.51 -0.86 -4.82
N PHE A 80 11.88 0.24 -4.41
CA PHE A 80 11.65 0.55 -3.01
C PHE A 80 10.32 -0.07 -2.55
N GLY A 81 10.39 -1.01 -1.60
CA GLY A 81 9.23 -1.81 -1.23
C GLY A 81 8.19 -1.12 -0.33
N ASN A 82 8.53 0.04 0.28
CA ASN A 82 7.68 0.73 1.25
C ASN A 82 7.07 -0.19 2.33
N ARG A 83 7.86 -1.14 2.86
CA ARG A 83 7.35 -2.21 3.75
C ARG A 83 6.83 -1.67 5.08
N GLU A 84 7.47 -0.62 5.58
CA GLU A 84 7.11 0.08 6.81
C GLU A 84 5.97 1.10 6.61
N GLY A 85 5.47 1.25 5.37
CA GLY A 85 4.31 2.10 5.07
C GLY A 85 4.52 3.59 5.32
N ARG A 86 5.76 4.08 5.21
CA ARG A 86 6.10 5.50 5.45
C ARG A 86 5.73 6.41 4.28
N LEU A 87 5.64 5.86 3.08
CA LEU A 87 5.08 6.53 1.90
C LEU A 87 3.63 6.08 1.67
N PRO A 88 2.82 6.81 0.87
CA PRO A 88 1.47 6.38 0.52
C PRO A 88 1.41 4.94 0.01
N SER A 89 0.36 4.20 0.38
CA SER A 89 0.19 2.81 -0.09
C SER A 89 -0.08 2.77 -1.59
N ARG A 90 0.71 1.98 -2.31
CA ARG A 90 0.71 1.81 -3.76
C ARG A 90 1.03 0.36 -4.12
N GLN A 91 0.75 -0.03 -5.36
CA GLN A 91 1.08 -1.37 -5.87
C GLN A 91 2.59 -1.67 -5.79
N ALA A 92 2.96 -2.95 -5.69
CA ALA A 92 4.36 -3.36 -5.69
C ALA A 92 5.08 -2.87 -6.97
N GLY A 93 6.34 -2.42 -6.81
CA GLY A 93 7.13 -1.87 -7.92
C GLY A 93 6.83 -0.42 -8.28
N TYR A 94 5.88 0.23 -7.60
CA TYR A 94 5.54 1.64 -7.84
C TYR A 94 6.69 2.60 -7.52
N TYR A 95 7.41 2.34 -6.43
CA TYR A 95 8.50 3.19 -5.97
C TYR A 95 9.87 2.67 -6.41
N ARG A 96 10.77 3.59 -6.78
CA ARG A 96 12.20 3.31 -7.07
C ARG A 96 13.10 4.15 -6.18
N GLU A 97 14.25 3.61 -5.80
CA GLU A 97 15.23 4.31 -4.97
C GLU A 97 16.50 4.70 -5.73
N TYR A 98 17.07 5.85 -5.34
CA TYR A 98 18.32 6.37 -5.89
C TYR A 98 19.18 6.95 -4.76
N THR A 99 20.47 6.71 -4.84
CA THR A 99 21.45 7.17 -3.86
C THR A 99 21.71 8.65 -4.02
N VAL A 100 21.64 9.40 -2.91
CA VAL A 100 22.14 10.77 -2.86
C VAL A 100 23.52 10.76 -2.20
N PRO A 101 24.62 10.99 -2.93
CA PRO A 101 25.97 10.85 -2.37
C PRO A 101 26.23 11.88 -1.27
N ILE A 102 27.05 11.47 -0.30
CA ILE A 102 27.61 12.35 0.72
C ILE A 102 29.06 12.66 0.30
N PRO A 103 29.43 13.94 0.07
CA PRO A 103 30.79 14.29 -0.28
C PRO A 103 31.81 13.72 0.71
N GLY A 104 32.84 13.05 0.19
CA GLY A 104 33.88 12.43 1.00
C GLY A 104 33.50 11.09 1.65
N SER A 105 32.27 10.61 1.49
CA SER A 105 31.94 9.25 1.92
C SER A 105 32.52 8.19 0.99
N HIS A 106 32.97 7.08 1.56
CA HIS A 106 33.43 5.89 0.84
C HIS A 106 32.29 4.90 0.55
N ASP A 107 31.11 5.14 1.14
CA ASP A 107 29.91 4.33 0.98
C ASP A 107 28.75 5.16 0.39
N ARG A 108 27.62 4.49 0.17
CA ARG A 108 26.38 5.11 -0.34
C ARG A 108 25.72 6.06 0.66
N GLY A 109 26.11 6.01 1.93
CA GLY A 109 25.46 6.73 3.02
C GLY A 109 23.97 6.39 3.19
N PRO A 110 23.28 7.12 4.09
CA PRO A 110 21.86 6.94 4.37
C PRO A 110 20.91 7.69 3.43
N ARG A 111 21.40 8.63 2.61
CA ARG A 111 20.53 9.58 1.87
C ARG A 111 19.99 8.97 0.58
N ARG A 112 18.69 9.12 0.33
CA ARG A 112 18.04 8.60 -0.88
C ARG A 112 17.00 9.57 -1.43
N LEU A 113 16.82 9.54 -2.74
CA LEU A 113 15.59 9.96 -3.40
C LEU A 113 14.74 8.73 -3.70
N ILE A 114 13.43 8.85 -3.49
CA ILE A 114 12.45 7.84 -3.89
C ILE A 114 11.51 8.46 -4.92
N THR A 115 11.41 7.86 -6.10
CA THR A 115 10.47 8.28 -7.14
C THR A 115 9.23 7.41 -7.12
N GLY A 116 8.05 8.00 -7.31
CA GLY A 116 6.80 7.31 -7.63
C GLY A 116 6.40 7.50 -9.10
N GLY A 117 5.09 7.52 -9.36
CA GLY A 117 4.55 7.87 -10.67
C GLY A 117 4.56 9.37 -10.94
N GLY A 118 4.70 9.75 -12.21
CA GLY A 118 4.72 11.17 -12.62
C GLY A 118 5.90 11.92 -12.01
N ALA A 119 5.61 13.03 -11.31
CA ALA A 119 6.61 13.86 -10.63
C ALA A 119 6.70 13.58 -9.11
N GLU A 120 6.11 12.48 -8.62
CA GLU A 120 6.14 12.10 -7.20
C GLU A 120 7.59 11.82 -6.77
N LEU A 121 8.10 12.65 -5.86
CA LEU A 121 9.47 12.60 -5.38
C LEU A 121 9.52 12.74 -3.86
N TYR A 122 10.30 11.88 -3.22
CA TYR A 122 10.55 11.92 -1.79
C TYR A 122 12.04 11.91 -1.51
N TYR A 123 12.42 12.47 -0.37
CA TYR A 123 13.78 12.41 0.14
C TYR A 123 13.81 11.83 1.54
N THR A 124 14.79 10.97 1.81
CA THR A 124 15.17 10.53 3.15
C THR A 124 16.63 10.87 3.38
N GLY A 125 16.94 11.44 4.55
CA GLY A 125 18.31 11.74 4.97
C GLY A 125 18.90 10.68 5.91
N ASP A 126 18.08 9.72 6.34
CA ASP A 126 18.30 8.87 7.52
C ASP A 126 18.00 7.40 7.24
N HIS A 127 18.20 6.96 5.99
CA HIS A 127 18.04 5.57 5.57
C HIS A 127 16.62 5.05 5.79
N TYR A 128 15.66 5.77 5.19
CA TYR A 128 14.24 5.45 5.13
C TYR A 128 13.51 5.57 6.47
N VAL A 129 14.10 6.15 7.53
CA VAL A 129 13.43 6.31 8.83
C VAL A 129 12.39 7.42 8.77
N THR A 130 12.72 8.56 8.16
CA THR A 130 11.81 9.67 7.89
C THR A 130 11.85 10.08 6.42
N PHE A 131 10.77 10.72 5.98
CA PHE A 131 10.61 11.21 4.62
C PHE A 131 10.09 12.63 4.60
N ILE A 132 10.48 13.35 3.56
CA ILE A 132 9.89 14.61 3.14
C ILE A 132 9.38 14.43 1.70
N ALA A 133 8.25 15.04 1.39
CA ALA A 133 7.81 15.20 0.01
C ALA A 133 8.62 16.32 -0.63
N VAL A 134 9.02 16.12 -1.89
CA VAL A 134 9.87 17.06 -2.60
C VAL A 134 9.08 17.65 -3.75
N ASP A 135 9.05 18.98 -3.83
CA ASP A 135 8.63 19.67 -5.04
C ASP A 135 9.85 19.78 -5.99
N PRO A 136 9.89 19.04 -7.11
CA PRO A 136 11.02 19.08 -8.04
C PRO A 136 11.06 20.35 -8.89
N HIS A 137 10.01 21.18 -8.91
CA HIS A 137 9.89 22.36 -9.77
C HIS A 137 10.10 23.68 -9.03
N GLY A 138 9.90 23.69 -7.70
CA GLY A 138 10.24 24.81 -6.82
C GLY A 138 9.06 25.65 -6.38
#